data_AF-A0A0C2BQ79-F1
#
_entry.id   AF-A0A0C2BQ79-F1
#
_cell.length_a   1.000
_cell.length_b   1.000
_cell.length_c   1.000
_cell.angle_alpha   90.00
_cell.angle_beta   90.00
_cell.angle_gamma   90.00
#
_symmetry.space_group_name_H-M   'P 1'
#
loop_
_entity.id
_entity.type
_entity.pdbx_description
1 polymer ?
#
loop_
_entity_poly.entity_id
_entity_poly.type
_entity_poly.pdbx_seq_one_letter_code
_entity_poly.pdbx_strand_id
1 'polypeptide(L)'
;MYKTQKHSLQRLQGSKNFLEALILEREHQPKNSSSKYSKRLNDEGGNKAKYGLGEYHSYDHIISWMEDIQRHYPDKARVVNIGTTEEGRPIKGIKIGSGVHRNDKRIVWIDGGIHAREWAAVHTVIYIIDRVRCTYITSRSPFTNGDSVFCVLCQAKITASELEE
;
A
#
# COMPACT_ATOMS: atom_id res chain seq x y z
N MET A 1 -30.01 39.04 13.76
CA MET A 1 -29.90 39.66 15.09
C MET A 1 -29.14 38.70 16.01
N TYR A 2 -27.80 38.70 15.94
CA TYR A 2 -26.95 38.08 16.97
C TYR A 2 -25.97 39.16 17.42
N LYS A 3 -26.28 39.74 18.57
CA LYS A 3 -25.47 40.74 19.26
C LYS A 3 -24.41 40.02 20.10
N THR A 4 -23.18 40.47 19.93
CA THR A 4 -22.20 40.77 20.99
C THR A 4 -21.78 39.64 21.94
N GLN A 5 -20.50 39.24 21.85
CA GLN A 5 -19.56 39.38 22.97
C GLN A 5 -18.14 39.56 22.44
N LYS A 6 -17.77 40.82 22.22
CA LYS A 6 -16.38 41.28 22.17
C LYS A 6 -16.16 41.94 23.52
N HIS A 7 -15.78 41.17 24.54
CA HIS A 7 -15.45 41.73 25.84
C HIS A 7 -14.23 41.04 26.46
N SER A 8 -13.40 41.88 27.07
CA SER A 8 -12.28 41.60 27.98
C SER A 8 -11.05 40.87 27.41
N LEU A 9 -10.30 41.57 26.56
CA LEU A 9 -8.83 41.52 26.66
C LEU A 9 -8.39 42.47 27.78
N GLN A 10 -8.40 42.01 29.03
CA GLN A 10 -7.62 42.65 30.09
C GLN A 10 -6.94 41.61 30.99
N ARG A 11 -5.60 41.64 30.87
CA ARG A 11 -4.63 41.58 31.96
C ARG A 11 -4.40 40.22 32.63
N LEU A 12 -3.43 39.48 32.09
CA LEU A 12 -2.42 38.77 32.88
C LEU A 12 -1.03 39.11 32.32
N GLN A 13 -0.22 39.83 33.12
CA GLN A 13 1.22 39.88 32.96
C GLN A 13 1.78 38.50 33.31
N GLY A 14 2.75 38.00 32.54
CA GLY A 14 3.51 36.82 32.89
C GLY A 14 3.61 35.84 31.74
N SER A 15 4.82 35.71 31.19
CA SER A 15 5.29 34.73 30.21
C SER A 15 4.45 33.46 30.10
N LYS A 16 3.41 33.49 29.27
CA LYS A 16 2.77 32.30 28.71
C LYS A 16 2.98 32.37 27.21
N ASN A 17 3.92 31.52 26.83
CA ASN A 17 4.67 31.48 25.61
C ASN A 17 3.78 31.72 24.38
N PHE A 18 4.26 32.52 23.44
CA PHE A 18 3.73 32.63 22.08
C PHE A 18 3.33 31.27 21.46
N LEU A 19 4.02 30.20 21.88
CA LEU A 19 3.69 28.81 21.58
C LEU A 19 2.31 28.36 22.09
N GLU A 20 1.89 28.68 23.32
CA GLU A 20 0.54 28.33 23.80
C GLU A 20 -0.54 29.03 22.98
N ALA A 21 -0.32 30.30 22.63
CA ALA A 21 -1.24 31.05 21.77
C ALA A 21 -1.33 30.43 20.37
N LEU A 22 -0.20 30.04 19.80
CA LEU A 22 -0.15 29.35 18.49
C LEU A 22 -0.78 27.94 18.54
N ILE A 23 -0.61 27.20 19.64
CA ILE A 23 -1.21 25.88 19.84
C ILE A 23 -2.74 26.01 19.93
N LEU A 24 -3.23 26.95 20.73
CA LEU A 24 -4.67 27.22 20.87
C LEU A 24 -5.29 27.69 19.55
N GLU A 25 -4.59 28.51 18.77
CA GLU A 25 -5.02 28.96 17.45
C GLU A 25 -5.07 27.81 16.43
N ARG A 26 -4.10 26.88 16.49
CA ARG A 26 -4.08 25.67 15.67
C ARG A 26 -5.18 24.66 16.04
N GLU A 27 -5.53 24.57 17.32
CA GLU A 27 -6.62 23.68 17.79
C GLU A 27 -8.01 24.21 17.45
N HIS A 28 -8.22 25.53 17.43
CA HIS A 28 -9.50 26.15 17.05
C HIS A 28 -9.76 26.22 15.54
N GLN A 29 -8.74 25.94 14.71
CA GLN A 29 -8.98 25.77 13.28
C GLN A 29 -9.72 24.43 13.05
N PRO A 30 -10.89 24.41 12.40
CA PRO A 30 -11.51 23.15 12.02
C PRO A 30 -10.53 22.41 11.13
N LYS A 31 -10.13 21.19 11.53
CA LYS A 31 -9.27 20.30 10.75
C LYS A 31 -9.98 19.88 9.47
N ASN A 32 -10.05 20.79 8.48
CA ASN A 32 -10.36 20.48 7.08
C ASN A 32 -9.15 19.81 6.39
N SER A 33 -8.36 19.03 7.15
CA SER A 33 -7.27 18.20 6.64
C SER A 33 -7.76 16.88 6.04
N SER A 34 -9.06 16.59 6.18
CA SER A 34 -9.67 15.34 5.76
C SER A 34 -9.74 15.15 4.24
N SER A 35 -9.41 16.14 3.40
CA SER A 35 -9.55 15.98 1.93
C SER A 35 -8.27 15.58 1.19
N LYS A 36 -7.09 15.94 1.71
CA LYS A 36 -5.81 15.69 1.02
C LYS A 36 -5.15 14.38 1.44
N TYR A 37 -5.24 14.03 2.73
CA TYR A 37 -4.75 12.76 3.24
C TYR A 37 -5.69 11.59 2.90
N SER A 38 -7.02 11.79 2.94
CA SER A 38 -8.00 10.75 2.57
C SER A 38 -7.92 10.32 1.11
N LYS A 39 -7.53 11.21 0.20
CA LYS A 39 -7.34 10.88 -1.23
C LYS A 39 -6.25 9.83 -1.45
N ARG A 40 -5.23 9.78 -0.60
CA ARG A 40 -4.13 8.79 -0.73
C ARG A 40 -4.45 7.48 -0.02
N LEU A 41 -5.30 7.52 1.02
CA LEU A 41 -5.80 6.32 1.70
C LEU A 41 -6.76 5.51 0.82
N ASN A 42 -7.49 6.20 -0.08
CA ASN A 42 -8.44 5.59 -0.99
C ASN A 42 -7.93 5.52 -2.44
N ASP A 43 -6.62 5.40 -2.67
CA ASP A 43 -6.06 5.13 -4.01
C ASP A 43 -6.33 3.66 -4.43
N GLU A 44 -7.53 3.14 -4.10
CA GLU A 44 -8.08 1.90 -4.63
C GLU A 44 -8.38 2.14 -6.10
N GLY A 45 -7.36 2.07 -6.96
CA GLY A 45 -7.51 2.27 -8.40
C GLY A 45 -8.65 1.41 -8.91
N GLY A 46 -9.78 2.04 -9.26
CA GLY A 46 -11.13 1.45 -9.35
C GLY A 46 -11.23 0.13 -10.11
N ASN A 47 -10.90 -0.96 -9.45
CA ASN A 47 -10.74 -2.28 -10.07
C ASN A 47 -11.36 -3.38 -9.21
N LYS A 48 -11.62 -4.52 -9.85
CA LYS A 48 -12.33 -5.66 -9.26
C LYS A 48 -11.60 -6.35 -8.10
N ALA A 49 -10.26 -6.32 -8.09
CA ALA A 49 -9.43 -6.82 -6.98
C ALA A 49 -8.94 -5.63 -6.13
N LYS A 50 -9.62 -5.39 -5.01
CA LYS A 50 -9.33 -4.29 -4.09
C LYS A 50 -8.30 -4.72 -3.04
N TYR A 51 -7.46 -3.78 -2.62
CA TYR A 51 -6.51 -3.96 -1.53
C TYR A 51 -6.33 -2.66 -0.76
N GLY A 52 -6.44 -2.72 0.56
CA GLY A 52 -6.28 -1.57 1.44
C GLY A 52 -4.82 -1.17 1.60
N LEU A 53 -4.28 -0.36 0.67
CA LEU A 53 -2.89 0.12 0.72
C LEU A 53 -2.58 1.02 1.94
N GLY A 54 -3.60 1.49 2.68
CA GLY A 54 -3.42 2.27 3.90
C GLY A 54 -3.00 1.47 5.14
N GLU A 55 -3.03 0.13 5.06
CA GLU A 55 -2.87 -0.76 6.20
C GLU A 55 -1.87 -1.89 5.89
N TYR A 56 -1.33 -2.50 6.93
CA TYR A 56 -0.56 -3.74 6.82
C TYR A 56 -1.50 -4.94 6.92
N HIS A 57 -1.26 -5.93 6.06
CA HIS A 57 -2.11 -7.12 5.98
C HIS A 57 -1.32 -8.38 6.27
N SER A 58 -2.03 -9.42 6.72
CA SER A 58 -1.44 -10.75 6.91
C SER A 58 -0.99 -11.35 5.59
N TYR A 59 -0.07 -12.32 5.67
CA TYR A 59 0.39 -13.07 4.51
C TYR A 59 -0.78 -13.68 3.71
N ASP A 60 -1.71 -14.33 4.39
CA ASP A 60 -2.84 -15.01 3.74
C ASP A 60 -3.74 -14.03 2.97
N HIS A 61 -3.94 -12.82 3.51
CA HIS A 61 -4.68 -11.78 2.81
C HIS A 61 -3.92 -11.35 1.54
N ILE A 62 -2.61 -11.15 1.62
CA ILE A 62 -1.79 -10.79 0.46
C ILE A 62 -1.84 -11.89 -0.62
N ILE A 63 -1.76 -13.17 -0.22
CA ILE A 63 -1.89 -14.30 -1.13
C ILE A 63 -3.26 -14.33 -1.79
N SER A 64 -4.34 -14.21 -1.01
CA SER A 64 -5.72 -14.17 -1.51
C SER A 64 -5.88 -13.05 -2.53
N TRP A 65 -5.33 -11.86 -2.24
CA TRP A 65 -5.37 -10.73 -3.14
C TRP A 65 -4.61 -10.99 -4.46
N MET A 66 -3.43 -11.62 -4.43
CA MET A 66 -2.73 -12.02 -5.66
C MET A 66 -3.55 -13.02 -6.49
N GLU A 67 -4.23 -13.97 -5.83
CA GLU A 67 -5.12 -14.92 -6.49
C GLU A 67 -6.37 -14.23 -7.06
N ASP A 68 -6.92 -13.23 -6.37
CA ASP A 68 -7.99 -12.37 -6.88
C ASP A 68 -7.55 -11.61 -8.13
N ILE A 69 -6.31 -11.07 -8.16
CA ILE A 69 -5.78 -10.41 -9.35
C ILE A 69 -5.74 -11.39 -10.53
N GLN A 70 -5.22 -12.61 -10.33
CA GLN A 70 -5.19 -13.63 -11.38
C GLN A 70 -6.61 -13.99 -11.85
N ARG A 71 -7.56 -14.19 -10.93
CA ARG A 71 -8.94 -14.54 -11.26
C ARG A 71 -9.63 -13.47 -12.12
N HIS A 72 -9.37 -12.20 -11.83
CA HIS A 72 -9.98 -11.09 -12.56
C HIS A 72 -9.28 -10.74 -13.87
N TYR A 73 -7.98 -11.03 -13.97
CA TYR A 73 -7.14 -10.68 -15.13
C TYR A 73 -6.25 -11.86 -15.57
N PRO A 74 -6.81 -13.02 -15.94
CA PRO A 74 -6.04 -14.24 -16.19
C PRO A 74 -5.09 -14.13 -17.40
N ASP A 75 -5.38 -13.23 -18.35
CA ASP A 75 -4.55 -12.94 -19.52
C ASP A 75 -3.36 -12.01 -19.20
N LYS A 76 -3.43 -11.28 -18.10
CA LYS A 76 -2.42 -10.27 -17.69
C LYS A 76 -1.68 -10.60 -16.40
N ALA A 77 -2.21 -11.48 -15.57
CA ALA A 77 -1.64 -11.82 -14.28
C ALA A 77 -1.64 -13.33 -14.05
N ARG A 78 -0.54 -13.85 -13.50
CA ARG A 78 -0.40 -15.26 -13.13
C ARG A 78 0.38 -15.38 -11.83
N VAL A 79 -0.23 -16.03 -10.84
CA VAL A 79 0.44 -16.49 -9.63
C VAL A 79 1.25 -17.75 -9.96
N VAL A 80 2.50 -17.76 -9.53
CA VAL A 80 3.46 -18.85 -9.76
C VAL A 80 4.03 -19.27 -8.41
N ASN A 81 4.05 -20.57 -8.15
CA ASN A 81 4.80 -21.11 -7.04
C ASN A 81 6.26 -21.27 -7.45
N ILE A 82 7.19 -20.58 -6.78
CA ILE A 82 8.63 -20.61 -7.10
C ILE A 82 9.39 -21.65 -6.27
N GLY A 83 8.81 -22.09 -5.16
CA GLY A 83 9.45 -23.04 -4.26
C GLY A 83 8.62 -23.27 -3.01
N THR A 84 9.24 -23.88 -2.02
CA THR A 84 8.64 -24.17 -0.71
C THR A 84 9.59 -23.68 0.37
N THR A 85 9.08 -23.07 1.43
CA THR A 85 9.88 -22.68 2.60
C THR A 85 10.31 -23.91 3.39
N GLU A 86 11.25 -23.73 4.31
CA GLU A 86 11.67 -24.79 5.25
C GLU A 86 10.50 -25.31 6.11
N GLU A 87 9.51 -24.47 6.38
CA GLU A 87 8.29 -24.84 7.12
C GLU A 87 7.21 -25.48 6.24
N GLY A 88 7.51 -25.77 4.96
CA GLY A 88 6.57 -26.41 4.04
C GLY A 88 5.54 -25.47 3.42
N ARG A 89 5.69 -24.14 3.52
CA ARG A 89 4.76 -23.17 2.92
C ARG A 89 5.15 -22.86 1.47
N PRO A 90 4.21 -22.74 0.53
CA PRO A 90 4.53 -22.39 -0.86
C PRO A 90 5.02 -20.95 -0.96
N ILE A 91 6.13 -20.72 -1.65
CA ILE A 91 6.62 -19.38 -1.94
C ILE A 91 5.94 -18.92 -3.24
N LYS A 92 4.93 -18.07 -3.10
CA LYS A 92 4.16 -17.54 -4.22
C LYS A 92 4.73 -16.21 -4.70
N GLY A 93 4.80 -16.05 -6.02
CA GLY A 93 5.02 -14.78 -6.70
C GLY A 93 3.93 -14.51 -7.73
N ILE A 94 3.82 -13.27 -8.19
CA ILE A 94 2.87 -12.87 -9.24
C ILE A 94 3.62 -12.28 -10.44
N LYS A 95 3.32 -12.83 -11.62
CA LYS A 95 3.75 -12.30 -12.92
C LYS A 95 2.66 -11.41 -13.47
N ILE A 96 2.99 -10.18 -13.84
CA ILE A 96 2.07 -9.21 -14.45
C ILE A 96 2.66 -8.70 -15.76
N GLY A 97 1.88 -8.77 -16.84
CA GLY A 97 2.27 -8.22 -18.15
C GLY A 97 1.54 -8.87 -19.31
N SER A 98 2.00 -8.60 -20.52
CA SER A 98 1.41 -9.19 -21.73
C SER A 98 2.06 -10.54 -22.05
N GLY A 99 1.24 -11.60 -22.07
CA GLY A 99 1.73 -12.96 -22.35
C GLY A 99 2.33 -13.64 -21.12
N VAL A 100 1.65 -13.60 -19.98
CA VAL A 100 2.13 -14.18 -18.71
C VAL A 100 2.49 -15.68 -18.78
N HIS A 101 1.89 -16.43 -19.70
CA HIS A 101 2.19 -17.85 -19.93
C HIS A 101 3.47 -18.11 -20.74
N ARG A 102 4.08 -17.08 -21.31
CA ARG A 102 5.28 -17.19 -22.13
C ARG A 102 6.54 -17.06 -21.28
N ASN A 103 7.52 -17.93 -21.53
CA ASN A 103 8.81 -17.94 -20.82
C ASN A 103 9.94 -17.28 -21.61
N ASP A 104 9.70 -16.89 -22.86
CA ASP A 104 10.67 -16.26 -23.77
C ASP A 104 10.68 -14.73 -23.69
N LYS A 105 10.03 -14.16 -22.67
CA LYS A 105 9.84 -12.72 -22.50
C LYS A 105 10.81 -12.15 -21.48
N ARG A 106 11.15 -10.87 -21.65
CA ARG A 106 11.93 -10.14 -20.65
C ARG A 106 11.10 -9.96 -19.37
N ILE A 107 11.77 -10.18 -18.24
CA ILE A 107 11.17 -10.12 -16.91
C ILE A 107 12.00 -9.18 -16.05
N VAL A 108 11.33 -8.24 -15.38
CA VAL A 108 11.90 -7.51 -14.26
C VAL A 108 11.54 -8.26 -12.99
N TRP A 109 12.55 -8.71 -12.25
CA TRP A 109 12.38 -9.38 -10.97
C TRP A 109 12.40 -8.37 -9.83
N ILE A 110 11.36 -8.40 -8.99
CA ILE A 110 11.25 -7.57 -7.79
C ILE A 110 10.95 -8.50 -6.62
N ASP A 111 11.74 -8.43 -5.56
CA ASP A 111 11.53 -9.20 -4.33
C ASP A 111 11.53 -8.27 -3.12
N GLY A 112 10.80 -8.66 -2.09
CA GLY A 112 10.71 -7.95 -0.81
C GLY A 112 10.27 -8.88 0.30
N GLY A 113 10.73 -8.59 1.52
CA GLY A 113 10.38 -9.36 2.72
C GLY A 113 11.36 -10.47 3.11
N ILE A 114 12.53 -10.57 2.45
CA ILE A 114 13.60 -11.53 2.79
C ILE A 114 13.91 -11.49 4.30
N HIS A 115 13.90 -10.30 4.90
CA HIS A 115 13.86 -10.16 6.36
C HIS A 115 12.42 -9.93 6.82
N ALA A 116 11.96 -10.77 7.75
CA ALA A 116 10.57 -10.74 8.22
C ALA A 116 10.13 -9.44 8.92
N ARG A 117 11.07 -8.68 9.49
CA ARG A 117 10.77 -7.40 10.16
C ARG A 117 10.76 -6.19 9.22
N GLU A 118 11.02 -6.39 7.92
CA GLU A 118 11.04 -5.32 6.92
C GLU A 118 9.68 -5.16 6.24
N TRP A 119 8.61 -4.94 7.04
CA TRP A 119 7.24 -4.85 6.52
C TRP A 119 7.03 -3.70 5.52
N ALA A 120 7.79 -2.62 5.66
CA ALA A 120 7.78 -1.53 4.68
C ALA A 120 8.23 -2.00 3.28
N ALA A 121 9.18 -2.93 3.18
CA ALA A 121 9.64 -3.48 1.90
C ALA A 121 8.55 -4.35 1.27
N VAL A 122 7.90 -5.22 2.06
CA VAL A 122 6.74 -6.02 1.63
C VAL A 122 5.64 -5.13 1.07
N HIS A 123 5.29 -4.07 1.82
CA HIS A 123 4.25 -3.13 1.42
C HIS A 123 4.62 -2.36 0.14
N THR A 124 5.90 -2.00 -0.02
CA THR A 124 6.40 -1.36 -1.25
C THR A 124 6.23 -2.27 -2.47
N VAL A 125 6.51 -3.57 -2.36
CA VAL A 125 6.30 -4.52 -3.46
C VAL A 125 4.82 -4.64 -3.80
N ILE A 126 3.94 -4.69 -2.81
CA ILE A 126 2.48 -4.70 -2.99
C ILE A 126 2.00 -3.44 -3.72
N TYR A 127 2.51 -2.27 -3.33
CA TYR A 127 2.21 -1.02 -4.01
C TYR A 127 2.66 -1.04 -5.49
N ILE A 128 3.85 -1.58 -5.76
CA ILE A 128 4.34 -1.73 -7.14
C ILE A 128 3.42 -2.67 -7.93
N ILE A 129 3.02 -3.81 -7.37
CA ILE A 129 2.06 -4.75 -7.98
C ILE A 129 0.78 -4.01 -8.37
N ASP A 130 0.20 -3.23 -7.44
CA ASP A 130 -1.04 -2.50 -7.68
C ASP A 130 -0.89 -1.47 -8.82
N ARG A 131 0.20 -0.69 -8.80
CA ARG A 131 0.50 0.32 -9.83
C ARG A 131 0.75 -0.30 -11.20
N VAL A 132 1.55 -1.36 -11.26
CA VAL A 132 1.88 -2.06 -12.50
C VAL A 132 0.61 -2.68 -13.09
N ARG A 133 -0.20 -3.37 -12.28
CA ARG A 133 -1.50 -3.92 -12.68
C ARG A 133 -2.42 -2.84 -13.26
N CYS A 134 -2.61 -1.73 -12.54
CA CYS A 134 -3.46 -0.63 -13.00
C CYS A 134 -2.99 -0.05 -14.33
N THR A 135 -1.68 0.00 -14.54
CA THR A 135 -1.06 0.48 -15.77
C THR A 135 -1.36 -0.45 -16.96
N TYR A 136 -1.27 -1.77 -16.77
CA TYR A 136 -1.60 -2.75 -17.82
C TYR A 136 -3.10 -2.84 -18.12
N ILE A 137 -3.98 -2.61 -17.14
CA ILE A 137 -5.44 -2.58 -17.35
C ILE A 137 -5.87 -1.33 -18.11
N THR A 138 -5.33 -0.17 -17.77
CA THR A 138 -5.71 1.13 -18.37
C THR A 138 -5.03 1.37 -19.74
N SER A 139 -4.40 0.36 -20.33
CA SER A 139 -3.71 0.41 -21.64
C SER A 139 -2.60 1.46 -21.79
N ARG A 140 -2.08 1.98 -20.67
CA ARG A 140 -1.07 3.05 -20.64
C ARG A 140 0.29 2.54 -20.17
N SER A 141 0.67 1.33 -20.61
CA SER A 141 1.94 0.73 -20.21
C SER A 141 3.12 1.35 -20.95
N PRO A 142 4.15 1.86 -20.23
CA PRO A 142 5.42 2.25 -20.85
C PRO A 142 6.23 1.03 -21.32
N PHE A 143 5.84 -0.16 -20.85
CA PHE A 143 6.38 -1.45 -21.25
C PHE A 143 5.90 -1.83 -22.66
N THR A 144 6.83 -2.30 -23.48
CA THR A 144 6.55 -2.68 -24.87
C THR A 144 5.79 -4.01 -24.93
N ASN A 145 5.26 -4.37 -26.11
CA ASN A 145 4.53 -5.61 -26.35
C ASN A 145 5.39 -6.86 -26.02
N GLY A 146 5.37 -7.27 -24.76
CA GLY A 146 6.02 -8.50 -24.28
C GLY A 146 6.89 -8.35 -23.04
N ASP A 147 6.99 -7.18 -22.41
CA ASP A 147 7.67 -7.09 -21.12
C ASP A 147 6.71 -7.51 -19.98
N SER A 148 7.24 -8.13 -18.94
CA SER A 148 6.48 -8.50 -17.74
C SER A 148 7.28 -8.20 -16.47
N VAL A 149 6.56 -7.90 -15.40
CA VAL A 149 7.14 -7.73 -14.06
C VAL A 149 6.78 -8.97 -13.26
N PHE A 150 7.78 -9.55 -12.60
CA PHE A 150 7.59 -10.67 -11.69
C PHE A 150 7.93 -10.20 -10.28
N CYS A 151 6.91 -10.18 -9.43
CA CYS A 151 7.04 -9.79 -8.04
C CYS A 151 6.97 -11.03 -7.16
N VAL A 152 7.95 -11.19 -6.28
CA VAL A 152 7.97 -12.23 -5.26
C VAL A 152 7.82 -11.58 -3.90
N LEU A 153 7.05 -12.24 -3.04
CA LEU A 153 6.97 -11.91 -1.63
C LEU A 153 7.48 -13.11 -0.86
N CYS A 154 8.78 -13.09 -0.56
CA CYS A 154 9.39 -14.11 0.27
C CYS A 154 9.23 -13.69 1.72
N GLN A 155 8.17 -14.14 2.42
CA GLN A 155 8.16 -14.04 3.88
C GLN A 155 8.98 -15.18 4.47
N ALA A 156 10.30 -15.01 4.50
CA ALA A 156 11.20 -16.06 4.95
C ALA A 156 11.06 -16.37 6.46
N LYS A 157 10.41 -15.52 7.28
CA LYS A 157 10.28 -15.73 8.73
C LYS A 157 9.07 -15.03 9.38
N ILE A 158 7.85 -15.17 8.86
CA ILE A 158 6.66 -14.83 9.66
C ILE A 158 6.06 -16.13 10.21
N THR A 159 6.77 -16.71 11.18
CA THR A 159 6.10 -17.51 12.20
C THR A 159 5.25 -16.54 13.00
N ALA A 160 3.99 -16.90 13.25
CA ALA A 160 3.02 -16.13 14.01
C ALA A 160 3.38 -15.95 15.51
N SER A 161 4.65 -16.14 15.87
CA SER A 161 5.17 -16.08 17.24
C SER A 161 5.92 -14.79 17.59
N GLU A 162 6.11 -13.86 16.64
CA GLU A 162 6.86 -12.60 16.87
C GLU A 162 5.98 -11.33 16.83
N LEU A 163 4.66 -11.45 17.00
CA LEU A 163 3.74 -10.30 17.11
C LEU A 163 3.17 -10.09 18.53
N GLU A 164 3.79 -10.67 19.57
CA GLU A 164 3.43 -10.45 20.99
C GLU A 164 4.59 -9.96 21.88
N GLU A 165 5.42 -9.03 21.43
CA GLU A 165 6.20 -8.16 22.36
C GLU A 165 6.09 -6.67 22.01
#